data_AF-A0A8K0L253-F1
#
_entry.id   AF-A0A8K0L253-F1
#
_cell.length_a   1.000
_cell.length_b   1.000
_cell.length_c   1.000
_cell.angle_alpha   90.00
_cell.angle_beta   90.00
_cell.angle_gamma   90.00
#
_symmetry.space_group_name_H-M   'P 1'
#
loop_
_entity.id
_entity.type
_entity.pdbx_description
1 polymer ?
#
loop_
_entity_poly.entity_id
_entity_poly.type
_entity_poly.pdbx_seq_one_letter_code
_entity_poly.pdbx_strand_id
1 'polypeptide(L)'
;MPAAALSDAEKTERLKSALWYSIGSTIDAISLEQDINATPQFIGALTELVWNQIQTASQDVEAFTKHAGRKVIDTKDVMLLARRNESLAQLLEAPTDAGPS
;
A
#
# COMPACT_ATOMS: atom_id res chain seq x y z
N MET A 1 5.93 34.00 6.60
CA MET A 1 5.25 33.45 5.41
C MET A 1 4.71 32.07 5.77
N PRO A 2 3.39 31.86 5.90
CA PRO A 2 2.86 30.50 6.02
C PRO A 2 3.07 29.77 4.68
N ALA A 3 3.54 28.52 4.74
CA ALA A 3 3.68 27.70 3.54
C ALA A 3 2.31 27.55 2.86
N ALA A 4 2.22 27.88 1.56
CA ALA A 4 1.00 27.70 0.80
C ALA A 4 0.59 26.21 0.83
N ALA A 5 -0.71 25.95 0.94
CA ALA A 5 -1.22 24.59 0.87
C ALA A 5 -0.87 23.99 -0.50
N LEU A 6 -0.24 22.81 -0.49
CA LEU A 6 0.12 22.09 -1.72
C LEU A 6 -1.15 21.83 -2.56
N SER A 7 -1.03 21.98 -3.87
CA SER A 7 -2.02 21.52 -4.83
C SER A 7 -2.13 19.99 -4.80
N ASP A 8 -3.25 19.46 -5.28
CA ASP A 8 -3.46 18.00 -5.27
C ASP A 8 -2.50 17.28 -6.23
N ALA A 9 -2.04 17.96 -7.28
CA ALA A 9 -0.99 17.45 -8.17
C ALA A 9 0.35 17.30 -7.42
N GLU A 10 0.78 18.33 -6.68
CA GLU A 10 2.02 18.29 -5.89
C GLU A 10 1.95 17.25 -4.76
N LYS A 11 0.78 17.11 -4.10
CA LYS A 11 0.58 16.03 -3.11
C LYS A 11 0.72 14.66 -3.74
N THR A 12 0.13 14.46 -4.92
CA THR A 12 0.18 13.19 -5.64
C THR A 12 1.61 12.85 -6.03
N GLU A 13 2.36 13.80 -6.58
CA GLU A 13 3.76 13.62 -6.94
C GLU A 13 4.62 13.27 -5.72
N ARG A 14 4.39 13.95 -4.59
CA ARG A 14 5.08 13.65 -3.33
C ARG A 14 4.77 12.25 -2.81
N LEU A 15 3.51 11.82 -2.85
CA LEU A 15 3.12 10.48 -2.43
C LEU A 15 3.70 9.40 -3.35
N LYS A 16 3.67 9.61 -4.67
CA LYS A 16 4.30 8.70 -5.64
C LYS A 16 5.81 8.61 -5.46
N SER A 17 6.48 9.73 -5.16
CA SER A 17 7.92 9.75 -4.89
C SER A 17 8.27 8.95 -3.63
N ALA A 18 7.47 9.09 -2.57
CA ALA A 18 7.63 8.30 -1.34
C ALA A 18 7.38 6.80 -1.60
N LEU A 19 6.38 6.47 -2.41
CA LEU A 19 6.08 5.10 -2.80
C LEU A 19 7.23 4.49 -3.62
N TRP A 20 7.75 5.21 -4.60
CA TRP A 20 8.91 4.79 -5.41
C TRP A 20 10.12 4.47 -4.53
N TYR A 21 10.43 5.34 -3.55
CA TYR A 21 11.53 5.11 -2.61
C TYR A 21 11.33 3.83 -1.77
N SER A 22 10.13 3.64 -1.22
CA SER A 22 9.79 2.44 -0.43
C SER A 22 9.90 1.15 -1.26
N ILE A 23 9.41 1.19 -2.50
CA ILE A 23 9.49 0.07 -3.43
C ILE A 23 10.94 -0.21 -3.83
N GLY A 24 11.72 0.82 -4.14
CA GLY A 24 13.15 0.70 -4.43
C GLY A 24 13.89 0.01 -3.28
N SER A 25 13.69 0.47 -2.05
CA SER A 25 14.31 -0.14 -0.87
C SER A 25 13.89 -1.60 -0.66
N THR A 26 12.64 -1.96 -0.95
CA THR A 26 12.15 -3.34 -0.84
C THR A 26 12.78 -4.23 -1.93
N ILE A 27 12.87 -3.73 -3.16
CA ILE A 27 13.49 -4.43 -4.28
C ILE A 27 14.98 -4.62 -4.04
N ASP A 28 15.69 -3.61 -3.51
CA ASP A 28 17.11 -3.69 -3.22
C ASP A 28 17.41 -4.81 -2.20
N ALA A 29 16.57 -4.94 -1.16
CA ALA A 29 16.69 -6.03 -0.18
C ALA A 29 16.51 -7.42 -0.83
N ILE A 30 15.46 -7.59 -1.65
CA ILE A 30 15.20 -8.86 -2.35
C ILE A 30 16.30 -9.16 -3.38
N SER A 31 16.77 -8.14 -4.08
CA SER A 31 17.82 -8.25 -5.11
C SER A 31 19.14 -8.74 -4.51
N LEU A 32 19.49 -8.23 -3.32
CA LEU A 32 20.64 -8.68 -2.56
C LEU A 32 20.52 -10.14 -2.10
N GLU A 33 19.34 -10.55 -1.63
CA GLU A 33 19.08 -11.93 -1.18
C GLU A 33 19.10 -12.95 -2.33
N GLN A 34 18.63 -12.56 -3.51
CA GLN A 34 18.51 -13.45 -4.67
C GLN A 34 19.66 -13.34 -5.67
N ASP A 35 20.64 -12.46 -5.42
CA ASP A 35 21.76 -12.16 -6.34
C ASP A 35 21.28 -11.79 -7.76
N ILE A 36 20.25 -10.94 -7.82
CA ILE A 36 19.67 -10.41 -9.07
C ILE A 36 19.70 -8.89 -9.07
N ASN A 37 19.50 -8.29 -10.24
CA ASN A 37 19.38 -6.84 -10.38
C ASN A 37 18.03 -6.45 -10.98
N ALA A 38 17.42 -5.40 -10.43
CA ALA A 38 16.21 -4.79 -10.97
C ALA A 38 16.55 -3.58 -11.86
N THR A 39 15.86 -3.45 -12.99
CA THR A 39 16.02 -2.28 -13.85
C THR A 39 15.22 -1.08 -13.34
N PRO A 40 15.65 0.17 -13.59
CA PRO A 40 14.86 1.35 -13.23
C PRO A 40 13.45 1.34 -13.82
N GLN A 41 13.28 0.77 -15.02
CA GLN A 41 11.98 0.63 -15.68
C GLN A 41 11.07 -0.36 -14.94
N PHE A 42 11.62 -1.46 -14.43
CA PHE A 42 10.87 -2.41 -13.60
C PHE A 42 10.40 -1.74 -12.30
N ILE A 43 11.28 -1.01 -11.61
CA ILE A 43 10.92 -0.28 -10.39
C ILE A 43 9.84 0.76 -10.67
N GLY A 44 9.95 1.51 -11.78
CA GLY A 44 8.94 2.48 -12.21
C GLY A 44 7.60 1.83 -12.52
N ALA A 45 7.59 0.74 -13.27
CA ALA A 45 6.36 0.00 -13.60
C ALA A 45 5.70 -0.61 -12.35
N LEU A 46 6.49 -1.17 -11.43
CA LEU A 46 5.96 -1.68 -10.16
C LEU A 46 5.40 -0.57 -9.29
N THR A 47 6.02 0.61 -9.29
CA THR A 47 5.50 1.79 -8.57
C THR A 47 4.11 2.18 -9.05
N GLU A 48 3.90 2.25 -10.37
CA GLU A 48 2.58 2.55 -10.94
C GLU A 48 1.57 1.42 -10.67
N LEU A 49 2.01 0.16 -10.72
CA LEU A 49 1.15 -0.98 -10.37
C LEU A 49 0.66 -0.90 -8.92
N VAL A 50 1.56 -0.68 -7.96
CA VAL A 50 1.21 -0.57 -6.54
C VAL A 50 0.36 0.68 -6.28
N TRP A 51 0.65 1.79 -6.95
CA TRP A 51 -0.18 3.00 -6.88
C TRP A 51 -1.63 2.71 -7.27
N ASN A 52 -1.85 2.07 -8.42
CA ASN A 52 -3.18 1.68 -8.88
C ASN A 52 -3.85 0.69 -7.90
N GLN A 53 -3.08 -0.26 -7.37
CA GLN A 53 -3.59 -1.22 -6.38
C GLN A 53 -4.06 -0.53 -5.09
N ILE A 54 -3.35 0.50 -4.62
CA ILE A 54 -3.75 1.31 -3.46
C ILE A 54 -5.06 2.04 -3.75
N GLN A 55 -5.21 2.61 -4.96
CA GLN A 55 -6.45 3.29 -5.34
C GLN A 55 -7.65 2.33 -5.32
N THR A 56 -7.51 1.13 -5.92
CA THR A 56 -8.55 0.11 -5.91
C THR A 56 -8.86 -0.35 -4.48
N ALA A 57 -7.85 -0.69 -3.69
CA ALA A 57 -8.05 -1.16 -2.31
C ALA A 57 -8.73 -0.09 -1.43
N SER A 58 -8.39 1.18 -1.62
CA SER A 58 -9.00 2.29 -0.88
C SER A 58 -10.50 2.43 -1.19
N GLN A 59 -10.87 2.32 -2.47
CA GLN A 59 -12.28 2.37 -2.91
C GLN A 59 -13.09 1.20 -2.36
N ASP A 60 -12.52 -0.01 -2.41
CA ASP A 60 -13.16 -1.23 -1.91
C ASP A 60 -13.39 -1.17 -0.40
N VAL A 61 -12.37 -0.79 0.38
CA VAL A 61 -12.46 -0.65 1.85
C VAL A 61 -13.50 0.41 2.24
N GLU A 62 -13.56 1.52 1.52
CA GLU A 62 -14.58 2.54 1.74
C GLU A 62 -15.99 1.99 1.44
N ALA A 63 -16.14 1.24 0.34
CA ALA A 63 -17.41 0.62 -0.03
C ALA A 63 -17.87 -0.42 1.00
N PHE A 64 -16.98 -1.27 1.51
CA PHE A 64 -17.29 -2.24 2.57
C PHE A 64 -17.72 -1.56 3.87
N THR A 65 -17.00 -0.49 4.25
CA THR A 65 -17.33 0.30 5.43
C THR A 65 -18.74 0.89 5.33
N LYS A 66 -19.07 1.49 4.18
CA LYS A 66 -20.39 2.05 3.89
C LYS A 66 -21.48 0.99 3.85
N HIS A 67 -21.21 -0.17 3.24
CA HIS A 67 -22.15 -1.29 3.18
C HIS A 67 -22.52 -1.82 4.58
N ALA A 68 -21.56 -1.79 5.51
CA ALA A 68 -21.78 -2.13 6.92
C ALA A 68 -22.45 -1.00 7.74
N GLY A 69 -22.87 0.11 7.13
CA GLY A 69 -23.49 1.25 7.80
C GLY A 69 -22.53 2.08 8.67
N ARG A 70 -21.22 1.88 8.50
CA ARG A 70 -20.17 2.58 9.28
C ARG A 70 -19.61 3.76 8.49
N LYS A 71 -18.97 4.67 9.22
CA LYS A 71 -18.21 5.82 8.66
C LYS A 71 -16.71 5.75 8.98
N VAL A 72 -16.31 4.76 9.77
CA VAL A 72 -14.93 4.53 10.21
C VAL A 72 -14.55 3.12 9.77
N ILE A 73 -13.43 3.02 9.06
CA ILE A 73 -12.87 1.76 8.55
C ILE A 73 -12.46 0.89 9.74
N ASP A 74 -12.75 -0.41 9.66
CA ASP A 74 -12.37 -1.44 10.64
C ASP A 74 -11.53 -2.52 9.95
N THR A 75 -10.79 -3.28 10.74
CA THR A 75 -10.05 -4.49 10.36
C THR A 75 -10.87 -5.43 9.47
N LYS A 76 -12.17 -5.58 9.75
CA LYS A 76 -13.09 -6.40 8.95
C LYS A 76 -13.19 -5.97 7.49
N ASP A 77 -13.07 -4.67 7.19
CA ASP A 77 -13.11 -4.15 5.82
C ASP A 77 -11.84 -4.53 5.06
N VAL A 78 -10.69 -4.51 5.73
CA VAL A 78 -9.41 -4.96 5.16
C VAL A 78 -9.42 -6.46 4.93
N MET A 79 -9.96 -7.24 5.88
CA MET A 79 -10.10 -8.69 5.72
C MET A 79 -10.97 -9.07 4.50
N LEU A 80 -11.97 -8.25 4.16
CA LEU A 80 -12.79 -8.47 2.96
C LEU A 80 -12.00 -8.31 1.65
N LEU A 81 -10.89 -7.56 1.61
CA LEU A 81 -10.00 -7.50 0.43
C LEU A 81 -9.37 -8.87 0.16
N ALA A 82 -8.98 -9.59 1.22
CA ALA A 82 -8.29 -10.87 1.12
C ALA A 82 -9.23 -12.08 0.96
N ARG A 83 -10.55 -11.87 0.94
CA ARG A 83 -11.56 -12.96 0.94
C ARG A 83 -11.45 -14.00 -0.17
N ARG A 84 -10.73 -13.69 -1.26
CA ARG A 84 -10.50 -14.60 -2.40
C ARG A 84 -9.10 -15.19 -2.45
N ASN A 85 -8.26 -14.88 -1.46
CA ASN A 85 -6.89 -15.36 -1.34
C ASN A 85 -6.68 -15.80 0.11
N GLU A 86 -6.92 -17.08 0.38
CA GLU A 86 -6.85 -17.65 1.73
C GLU A 86 -5.47 -17.47 2.37
N SER A 87 -4.40 -17.64 1.60
CA SER A 87 -3.03 -17.42 2.09
C SER A 87 -2.79 -15.98 2.51
N LEU A 88 -3.31 -15.02 1.75
CA LEU A 88 -3.24 -13.60 2.12
C LEU A 88 -4.10 -13.31 3.35
N ALA A 89 -5.29 -13.89 3.46
CA ALA A 89 -6.15 -13.72 4.62
C ALA A 89 -5.47 -14.22 5.90
N GLN A 90 -4.86 -15.41 5.84
CA GLN A 90 -4.09 -15.98 6.95
C GLN A 90 -2.90 -15.10 7.35
N LEU A 91 -2.19 -14.53 6.36
CA LEU A 91 -1.08 -13.62 6.62
C LEU A 91 -1.53 -12.33 7.31
N LEU A 92 -2.71 -11.80 6.95
CA LEU A 92 -3.27 -10.59 7.56
C LEU A 92 -3.87 -10.84 8.95
N GLU A 93 -4.34 -12.06 9.22
CA GLU A 93 -4.84 -12.49 10.54
C GLU A 93 -3.72 -12.83 11.51
N ALA A 94 -2.52 -13.14 11.00
CA ALA A 94 -1.36 -13.41 11.84
C ALA A 94 -1.15 -12.24 12.80
N PRO A 95 -0.93 -12.50 14.11
CA PRO A 95 -0.63 -11.45 15.07
C PRO A 95 0.52 -10.62 14.51
N THR A 96 0.32 -9.31 14.34
CA THR A 96 1.47 -8.42 14.29
C THR A 96 2.18 -8.62 15.62
N ASP A 97 3.43 -9.07 15.60
CA ASP A 97 4.29 -9.06 16.79
C ASP A 97 4.38 -7.58 17.22
N ALA A 98 3.41 -7.16 18.03
CA ALA A 98 3.46 -5.92 18.75
C ALA A 98 4.62 -6.11 19.72
N GLY A 99 5.73 -5.42 19.45
CA GLY A 99 6.82 -5.28 20.39
C GLY A 99 6.29 -4.93 21.79
N PRO A 100 7.01 -5.33 22.85
CA PRO A 100 6.50 -5.29 24.21
C PRO A 100 6.05 -3.87 24.59
N SER A 101 4.87 -3.80 25.23
CA SER A 101 4.27 -2.60 25.79
C SER A 101 5.17 -1.89 26.80
#